data_AF-A0A7J8PMJ1-F1
#
_entry.id   AF-A0A7J8PMJ1-F1
#
_cell.length_a   1.000
_cell.length_b   1.000
_cell.length_c   1.000
_cell.angle_alpha   90.00
_cell.angle_beta   90.00
_cell.angle_gamma   90.00
#
_symmetry.space_group_name_H-M   'P 1'
#
loop_
_entity.id
_entity.type
_entity.pdbx_description
1 polymer ?
#
loop_
_entity_poly.entity_id
_entity_poly.type
_entity_poly.pdbx_seq_one_letter_code
_entity_poly.pdbx_strand_id
1 'polypeptide(L)'
;FFDHAIGINVPRSRFLPVKATSDLLLVQSDLYTLVDGFVIRNKDRANPTNPSIELGPEFKKVGNFLSRFKSIPSIIELDSLKVTGDVWFGAGIVLKGKVSIAAKPGVKLEIPDGAVIENK
;
A
#
# COMPACT_ATOMS: atom_id res chain seq x y z
N PHE A 1 16.20 -33.76 1.15
CA PHE A 1 16.65 -32.93 2.28
C PHE A 1 18.15 -32.69 2.13
N PHE A 2 18.71 -31.66 2.77
CA PHE A 2 20.13 -31.32 2.68
C PHE A 2 20.86 -31.71 3.97
N ASP A 3 22.08 -32.25 3.84
CA ASP A 3 22.84 -32.81 4.97
C ASP A 3 23.39 -31.76 5.96
N HIS A 4 23.54 -30.50 5.53
CA HIS A 4 24.11 -29.40 6.34
C HIS A 4 23.25 -28.12 6.26
N ALA A 5 21.93 -28.23 6.46
CA ALA A 5 21.04 -27.06 6.44
C ALA A 5 21.29 -26.10 7.62
N ILE A 6 21.41 -24.80 7.34
CA ILE A 6 21.59 -23.73 8.34
C ILE A 6 20.52 -22.64 8.14
N GLY A 7 19.96 -22.12 9.22
CA GLY A 7 19.12 -20.93 9.24
C GLY A 7 19.88 -19.71 9.75
N ILE A 8 19.66 -18.54 9.15
CA ILE A 8 20.27 -17.27 9.56
C ILE A 8 19.15 -16.25 9.81
N ASN A 9 19.20 -15.56 10.96
CA ASN A 9 18.30 -14.45 11.22
C ASN A 9 18.75 -13.21 10.43
N VAL A 10 17.82 -12.57 9.73
CA VAL A 10 18.09 -11.41 8.88
C VAL A 10 17.14 -10.27 9.24
N PRO A 11 17.55 -9.00 9.05
CA PRO A 11 16.64 -7.89 9.26
C PRO A 11 15.46 -7.94 8.28
N ARG A 12 14.31 -7.39 8.70
CA ARG A 12 13.09 -7.35 7.89
C ARG A 12 13.30 -6.69 6.52
N SER A 13 14.26 -5.79 6.39
CA SER A 13 14.63 -5.14 5.12
C SER A 13 15.05 -6.12 4.03
N ARG A 14 15.48 -7.34 4.37
CA ARG A 14 15.79 -8.41 3.40
C ARG A 14 14.56 -9.20 2.94
N PHE A 15 13.38 -8.89 3.47
CA PHE A 15 12.16 -9.63 3.20
C PHE A 15 10.98 -8.69 2.97
N LEU A 16 10.81 -8.28 1.71
CA LEU A 16 9.69 -7.48 1.21
C LEU A 16 8.93 -8.27 0.14
N PRO A 17 8.17 -9.31 0.53
CA PRO A 17 7.43 -10.12 -0.42
C PRO A 17 6.29 -9.30 -1.04
N VAL A 18 6.07 -9.48 -2.34
CA VAL A 18 4.92 -8.93 -3.07
C VAL A 18 4.04 -10.10 -3.49
N LYS A 19 2.94 -10.33 -2.76
CA LYS A 19 2.03 -11.47 -2.95
C LYS A 19 0.61 -11.01 -3.30
N ALA A 20 0.22 -9.82 -2.88
CA ALA A 20 -1.07 -9.21 -3.15
C ALA A 20 -0.91 -7.77 -3.65
N THR A 21 -2.00 -7.20 -4.17
CA THR A 21 -2.02 -5.80 -4.62
C THR A 21 -1.88 -4.80 -3.48
N SER A 22 -2.15 -5.19 -2.23
CA SER A 22 -1.78 -4.43 -1.04
C SER A 22 -0.26 -4.29 -0.89
N ASP A 23 0.50 -5.34 -1.19
CA ASP A 23 1.97 -5.28 -1.20
C ASP A 23 2.47 -4.41 -2.37
N LEU A 24 1.80 -4.47 -3.53
CA LEU A 24 2.11 -3.57 -4.66
C LEU A 24 1.91 -2.11 -4.28
N LEU A 25 0.82 -1.78 -3.56
CA LEU A 25 0.57 -0.43 -3.08
C LEU A 25 1.71 0.05 -2.16
N LEU A 26 2.19 -0.80 -1.24
CA LEU A 26 3.32 -0.47 -0.38
C LEU A 26 4.56 -0.11 -1.21
N VAL A 27 4.99 -0.99 -2.12
CA VAL A 27 6.27 -0.82 -2.85
C VAL A 27 6.23 0.25 -3.94
N GLN A 28 5.04 0.60 -4.44
CA GLN A 28 4.89 1.67 -5.45
C GLN A 28 4.68 3.06 -4.83
N SER A 29 4.33 3.13 -3.55
CA SER A 29 4.12 4.40 -2.85
C SER A 29 5.41 5.09 -2.47
N ASP A 30 5.30 6.31 -1.97
CA ASP A 30 6.40 7.09 -1.39
C ASP A 30 7.00 6.48 -0.11
N LEU A 31 6.46 5.37 0.39
CA LEU A 31 7.06 4.61 1.49
C LEU A 31 8.37 3.92 1.07
N TYR A 32 8.53 3.62 -0.22
CA TYR A 32 9.72 3.03 -0.80
C TYR A 32 10.17 3.78 -2.05
N THR A 33 11.46 3.72 -2.34
CA THR A 33 12.06 4.22 -3.58
C THR A 33 12.92 3.14 -4.21
N LEU A 34 13.19 3.26 -5.51
CA LEU A 34 14.08 2.36 -6.24
C LEU A 34 15.41 3.07 -6.50
N VAL A 35 16.50 2.50 -6.01
CA VAL A 35 17.87 2.98 -6.27
C VAL A 35 18.71 1.80 -6.71
N ASP A 36 19.26 1.85 -7.93
CA ASP A 36 20.11 0.80 -8.50
C ASP A 36 19.49 -0.62 -8.45
N GLY A 37 18.17 -0.71 -8.62
CA GLY A 37 17.42 -1.97 -8.54
C GLY A 37 17.10 -2.44 -7.12
N PHE A 38 17.52 -1.71 -6.09
CA PHE A 38 17.19 -1.95 -4.69
C PHE A 38 15.96 -1.14 -4.26
N VAL A 39 15.05 -1.81 -3.56
CA VAL A 39 13.90 -1.17 -2.92
C VAL A 39 14.34 -0.63 -1.56
N ILE A 40 14.47 0.69 -1.46
CA ILE A 40 14.96 1.40 -0.28
C ILE A 40 13.77 2.05 0.42
N ARG A 41 13.62 1.80 1.72
CA ARG A 41 12.57 2.44 2.53
C ARG A 41 12.84 3.94 2.66
N ASN A 42 11.78 4.74 2.57
CA ASN A 42 11.86 6.18 2.77
C ASN A 42 12.30 6.50 4.20
N LYS A 43 13.31 7.37 4.35
CA LYS A 43 13.90 7.77 5.64
C LYS A 43 13.02 8.75 6.41
N ASP A 44 12.13 9.47 5.72
CA ASP A 44 11.22 10.44 6.32
C ASP A 44 10.05 9.74 7.05
N ARG A 45 9.88 8.42 6.85
CA ARG A 45 8.92 7.60 7.58
C ARG A 45 9.34 7.49 9.05
N ALA A 46 8.64 8.21 9.93
CA ALA A 46 8.88 8.17 11.37
C ALA A 46 8.62 6.78 12.00
N ASN A 47 7.58 6.08 11.56
CA ASN A 47 7.23 4.76 12.09
C ASN A 47 8.00 3.64 11.35
N PRO A 48 8.87 2.87 12.04
CA PRO A 48 9.70 1.84 11.41
C PRO A 48 8.91 0.64 10.86
N THR A 49 7.62 0.48 11.21
CA THR A 49 6.77 -0.59 10.70
C THR A 49 6.04 -0.18 9.42
N ASN A 50 5.77 -1.13 8.52
CA ASN A 50 4.89 -0.88 7.38
C ASN A 50 3.45 -0.68 7.88
N PRO A 51 2.64 0.16 7.20
CA PRO A 51 1.21 0.20 7.47
C PRO A 51 0.55 -1.14 7.13
N SER A 52 -0.54 -1.46 7.83
CA SER A 52 -1.42 -2.56 7.43
C SER A 52 -2.30 -2.10 6.27
N ILE A 53 -2.38 -2.87 5.19
CA ILE A 53 -3.19 -2.54 4.01
C ILE A 53 -4.11 -3.70 3.67
N GLU A 54 -5.42 -3.46 3.79
CA GLU A 54 -6.48 -4.36 3.40
C GLU A 54 -7.24 -3.76 2.21
N LEU A 55 -7.08 -4.38 1.03
CA LEU A 55 -7.84 -4.02 -0.16
C LEU A 55 -8.90 -5.09 -0.45
N GLY A 56 -10.12 -4.65 -0.70
CA GLY A 56 -11.25 -5.51 -1.06
C GLY A 56 -11.04 -6.32 -2.34
N PRO A 57 -11.92 -7.28 -2.62
CA PRO A 57 -11.84 -8.17 -3.78
C PRO A 57 -11.78 -7.42 -5.12
N GLU A 58 -12.31 -6.19 -5.18
CA GLU A 58 -12.29 -5.30 -6.34
C GLU A 58 -10.86 -4.98 -6.81
N PHE A 59 -9.89 -4.99 -5.89
CA PHE A 59 -8.48 -4.70 -6.12
C PHE A 59 -7.63 -5.96 -6.32
N LYS A 60 -8.20 -7.18 -6.26
CA LYS A 60 -7.42 -8.43 -6.30
C LYS A 60 -6.64 -8.62 -7.60
N LYS A 61 -7.21 -8.22 -8.74
CA LYS A 61 -6.56 -8.29 -10.05
C LYS A 61 -5.71 -7.04 -10.28
N VAL A 62 -4.48 -7.20 -10.74
CA VAL A 62 -3.55 -6.09 -11.01
C VAL A 62 -4.15 -5.05 -11.95
N GLY A 63 -4.84 -5.46 -13.02
CA GLY A 63 -5.49 -4.53 -13.95
C GLY A 63 -6.55 -3.64 -13.29
N ASN A 64 -7.35 -4.21 -12.36
CA ASN A 64 -8.33 -3.45 -11.60
C ASN A 64 -7.67 -2.54 -10.57
N PHE A 65 -6.62 -3.02 -9.90
CA PHE A 65 -5.85 -2.21 -8.99
C PHE A 65 -5.30 -0.96 -9.69
N LEU A 66 -4.60 -1.14 -10.82
CA LEU A 66 -3.98 -0.05 -11.56
C LEU A 66 -5.02 0.94 -12.11
N SER A 67 -6.16 0.47 -12.62
CA SER A 67 -7.19 1.37 -13.15
C SER A 67 -7.89 2.20 -12.07
N ARG A 68 -7.96 1.69 -10.84
CA ARG A 68 -8.62 2.35 -9.70
C ARG A 68 -7.79 3.44 -9.05
N PHE A 69 -6.49 3.52 -9.32
CA PHE A 69 -5.61 4.58 -8.85
C PHE A 69 -5.12 5.42 -10.03
N LYS A 70 -5.61 6.66 -10.19
CA LYS A 70 -5.04 7.58 -11.19
C LYS A 70 -3.55 7.84 -10.94
N SER A 71 -3.18 7.92 -9.67
CA SER A 71 -1.80 7.84 -9.19
C SER A 71 -1.77 7.09 -7.86
N ILE A 72 -0.63 6.51 -7.51
CA ILE A 72 -0.45 5.89 -6.20
C ILE A 72 -0.49 6.98 -5.11
N PRO A 73 -1.31 6.84 -4.05
CA PRO A 73 -1.37 7.82 -2.97
C PRO A 73 -0.07 7.85 -2.16
N SER A 74 0.21 9.01 -1.55
CA SER A 74 1.20 9.11 -0.48
C SER A 74 0.67 8.39 0.76
N ILE A 75 1.48 7.50 1.33
CA ILE A 75 1.16 6.72 2.54
C ILE A 75 2.28 6.79 3.59
N ILE A 76 3.21 7.74 3.44
CA ILE A 76 4.34 7.87 4.36
C ILE A 76 3.93 8.13 5.81
N GLU A 77 2.74 8.67 6.06
CA GLU A 77 2.17 8.87 7.40
C GLU A 77 1.02 7.91 7.74
N LEU A 78 0.79 6.87 6.93
CA LEU A 78 -0.29 5.89 7.14
C LEU A 78 0.07 4.88 8.23
N ASP A 79 -0.89 4.52 9.09
CA ASP A 79 -0.79 3.39 10.02
C ASP A 79 -1.57 2.17 9.50
N SER A 80 -2.79 2.40 8.99
CA SER A 80 -3.60 1.35 8.40
C SER A 80 -4.54 1.89 7.33
N LEU A 81 -4.71 1.14 6.25
CA LEU A 81 -5.71 1.40 5.21
C LEU A 81 -6.63 0.19 5.06
N LYS A 82 -7.94 0.42 5.08
CA LYS A 82 -8.95 -0.57 4.72
C LYS A 82 -9.88 -0.01 3.64
N VAL A 83 -9.94 -0.67 2.48
CA VAL A 83 -10.78 -0.27 1.36
C VAL A 83 -11.75 -1.39 0.99
N THR A 84 -13.05 -1.10 0.97
CA THR A 84 -14.09 -2.07 0.61
C THR A 84 -15.07 -1.51 -0.41
N GLY A 85 -15.40 -2.30 -1.44
CA GLY A 85 -16.37 -1.92 -2.47
C GLY A 85 -15.74 -1.15 -3.64
N ASP A 86 -16.60 -0.58 -4.49
CA ASP A 86 -16.21 0.07 -5.75
C ASP A 86 -15.61 1.47 -5.53
N VAL A 87 -14.39 1.51 -4.99
CA VAL A 87 -13.65 2.74 -4.69
C VAL A 87 -12.64 3.06 -5.79
N TRP A 88 -12.55 4.34 -6.14
CA TRP A 88 -11.64 4.89 -7.14
C TRP A 88 -10.91 6.10 -6.55
N PHE A 89 -9.62 6.20 -6.82
CA PHE A 89 -8.72 7.19 -6.27
C PHE A 89 -8.25 8.15 -7.36
N GLY A 90 -8.49 9.44 -7.13
CA GLY A 90 -7.91 10.53 -7.89
C GLY A 90 -6.38 10.62 -7.81
N ALA A 91 -5.83 11.64 -8.45
CA ALA A 91 -4.39 11.92 -8.46
C ALA A 91 -3.95 12.70 -7.21
N GLY A 92 -2.73 12.49 -6.73
CA GLY A 92 -2.14 13.30 -5.65
C GLY A 92 -2.80 13.15 -4.27
N ILE A 93 -3.41 12.00 -3.99
CA ILE A 93 -4.07 11.71 -2.70
C ILE A 93 -3.02 11.44 -1.61
N VAL A 94 -3.31 11.89 -0.38
CA VAL A 94 -2.49 11.65 0.82
C VAL A 94 -3.33 10.94 1.88
N LEU A 95 -2.82 9.83 2.41
CA LEU A 95 -3.47 9.03 3.44
C LEU A 95 -2.63 9.01 4.73
N LYS A 96 -3.24 9.37 5.86
CA LYS A 96 -2.56 9.54 7.15
C LYS A 96 -3.27 8.81 8.29
N GLY A 97 -2.49 8.22 9.21
CA GLY A 97 -3.02 7.52 10.37
C GLY A 97 -3.88 6.31 9.99
N LYS A 98 -5.06 6.18 10.60
CA LYS A 98 -5.96 5.04 10.34
C LYS A 98 -7.08 5.44 9.38
N VAL A 99 -7.07 4.90 8.17
CA VAL A 99 -8.04 5.23 7.11
C VAL A 99 -8.92 4.04 6.75
N SER A 100 -10.23 4.22 6.73
CA SER A 100 -11.20 3.24 6.24
C SER A 100 -12.15 3.85 5.21
N ILE A 101 -12.13 3.31 3.99
CA ILE A 101 -12.94 3.80 2.88
C ILE A 101 -13.87 2.68 2.42
N ALA A 102 -15.18 2.91 2.52
CA ALA A 102 -16.19 1.94 2.16
C ALA A 102 -17.20 2.53 1.16
N ALA A 103 -17.30 1.94 -0.02
CA ALA A 103 -18.38 2.20 -0.95
C ALA A 103 -19.59 1.32 -0.62
N LYS A 104 -20.79 1.89 -0.70
CA LYS A 104 -22.03 1.11 -0.53
C LYS A 104 -22.21 0.16 -1.72
N PRO A 105 -22.87 -1.00 -1.54
CA PRO A 105 -23.16 -1.92 -2.64
C PRO A 105 -23.84 -1.20 -3.81
N GLY A 106 -23.33 -1.43 -5.03
CA GLY A 106 -23.86 -0.81 -6.25
C GLY A 106 -23.52 0.67 -6.45
N VAL A 107 -22.76 1.28 -5.54
CA VAL A 107 -22.36 2.68 -5.62
C VAL A 107 -20.87 2.78 -5.88
N LYS A 108 -20.49 3.52 -6.93
CA LYS A 108 -19.11 3.92 -7.17
C LYS A 108 -18.75 5.09 -6.25
N LEU A 109 -17.69 4.95 -5.47
CA LEU A 109 -17.12 6.02 -4.65
C LEU A 109 -15.84 6.54 -5.28
N GLU A 110 -15.84 7.81 -5.68
CA GLU A 110 -14.65 8.48 -6.21
C GLU A 110 -14.07 9.41 -5.16
N ILE A 111 -12.79 9.20 -4.81
CA ILE A 111 -12.02 10.11 -3.98
C ILE A 111 -11.39 11.16 -4.91
N PRO A 112 -11.64 12.46 -4.69
CA PRO A 112 -11.21 13.50 -5.60
C PRO A 112 -9.69 13.67 -5.62
N ASP A 113 -9.19 14.27 -6.69
CA ASP A 113 -7.77 14.61 -6.82
C ASP A 113 -7.33 15.55 -5.69
N GLY A 114 -6.13 15.34 -5.15
CA GLY A 114 -5.55 16.13 -4.07
C GLY A 114 -6.16 15.89 -2.67
N ALA A 115 -7.06 14.91 -2.53
CA ALA A 115 -7.69 14.65 -1.23
C ALA A 115 -6.67 14.23 -0.17
N VAL A 116 -6.80 14.81 1.03
CA VAL A 116 -6.08 14.39 2.22
C VAL A 116 -7.07 13.71 3.16
N ILE A 117 -6.83 12.45 3.49
CA ILE A 117 -7.68 11.65 4.39
C ILE A 117 -6.84 11.25 5.59
N GLU A 118 -7.27 11.67 6.77
CA GLU A 118 -6.57 11.45 8.02
C GLU A 118 -7.53 10.94 9.09
N ASN A 119 -7.20 9.80 9.70
CA ASN A 119 -7.94 9.22 10.84
C ASN A 119 -9.46 9.10 10.62
N LYS A 120 -9.85 8.62 9.43
CA LYS A 120 -11.24 8.59 8.97
C LYS A 120 -11.60 7.31 8.24
#